data_AF-A0A7X2MLS5-F1
#
_entry.id   AF-A0A7X2MLS5-F1
#
_cell.length_a   1.000
_cell.length_b   1.000
_cell.length_c   1.000
_cell.angle_alpha   90.00
_cell.angle_beta   90.00
_cell.angle_gamma   90.00
#
_symmetry.space_group_name_H-M   'P 1'
#
loop_
_entity.id
_entity.type
_entity.pdbx_description
1 polymer ?
#
loop_
_entity_poly.entity_id
_entity_poly.type
_entity_poly.pdbx_seq_one_letter_code
_entity_poly.pdbx_strand_id
1 'polypeptide(L)' 'QHKDRQQYWNALPLEKAGAARIFEQPQFTAEAVADQLRHWDRATLLTMAEQARQVAIPDATERVAQEVARAAK' A
#
# COMPACT_ATOMS: atom_id res chain seq x y z
N GLN A 1 6.86 -19.88 -6.81
CA GLN A 1 7.04 -18.83 -5.78
C GLN A 1 8.04 -17.83 -6.30
N HIS A 2 7.69 -16.54 -6.34
CA HIS A 2 8.69 -15.48 -6.54
C HIS A 2 9.67 -15.53 -5.37
N LYS A 3 10.96 -15.65 -5.64
CA LYS A 3 12.00 -15.80 -4.60
C LYS A 3 12.12 -14.55 -3.73
N ASP A 4 11.77 -13.40 -4.28
CA ASP A 4 11.80 -12.12 -3.63
C ASP A 4 10.38 -11.64 -3.32
N ARG A 5 10.10 -11.41 -2.04
CA ARG A 5 8.78 -10.97 -1.56
C ARG A 5 8.54 -9.47 -1.84
N GLN A 6 9.05 -8.94 -2.96
CA GLN A 6 9.06 -7.50 -3.24
C GLN A 6 7.65 -6.92 -3.24
N GLN A 7 6.68 -7.58 -3.88
CA GLN A 7 5.30 -7.08 -3.92
C GLN A 7 4.63 -7.07 -2.54
N TYR A 8 4.94 -8.07 -1.70
CA TYR A 8 4.50 -8.07 -0.31
C TYR A 8 5.10 -6.87 0.45
N TRP A 9 6.39 -6.60 0.29
CA TRP A 9 7.05 -5.47 0.92
C TRP A 9 6.58 -4.11 0.40
N ASN A 10 6.19 -4.01 -0.87
CA ASN A 10 5.58 -2.80 -1.43
C ASN A 10 4.19 -2.54 -0.83
N ALA A 11 3.41 -3.58 -0.55
CA ALA A 11 2.06 -3.47 -0.01
C ALA A 11 2.03 -3.29 1.52
N LEU A 12 3.01 -3.84 2.24
CA LEU A 12 3.04 -3.85 3.71
C LEU A 12 2.93 -2.46 4.36
N PRO A 13 3.55 -1.38 3.83
CA PRO A 13 3.35 -0.04 4.37
C PRO A 13 1.89 0.41 4.37
N LEU A 14 1.13 0.11 3.32
CA LEU A 14 -0.29 0.47 3.23
C LEU A 14 -1.15 -0.38 4.19
N GLU A 15 -0.87 -1.68 4.31
CA GLU A 15 -1.58 -2.53 5.27
C GLU A 15 -1.31 -2.10 6.72
N LYS A 16 -0.06 -1.77 7.05
CA LYS A 16 0.31 -1.26 8.38
C LYS A 16 -0.35 0.09 8.71
N ALA A 17 -0.60 0.91 7.70
CA ALA A 17 -1.35 2.15 7.84
C ALA A 17 -2.87 1.93 7.97
N GLY A 18 -3.37 0.70 7.83
CA GLY A 18 -4.81 0.41 7.78
C GLY A 18 -5.47 0.85 6.47
N ALA A 19 -4.67 1.11 5.43
CA ALA A 19 -5.12 1.59 4.13
C ALA A 19 -5.37 0.48 3.10
N ALA A 20 -4.92 -0.74 3.39
CA ALA A 20 -5.05 -1.89 2.51
C ALA A 20 -5.13 -3.21 3.28
N ARG A 21 -5.47 -4.29 2.58
CA ARG A 21 -5.40 -5.67 3.06
C ARG A 21 -4.60 -6.50 2.06
N ILE A 22 -3.62 -7.26 2.56
CA ILE A 22 -2.79 -8.15 1.76
C ILE A 22 -3.41 -9.55 1.77
N PHE A 23 -3.48 -10.16 0.58
CA PHE A 23 -3.74 -11.58 0.41
C PHE A 23 -2.49 -12.23 -0.17
N GLU A 24 -1.81 -13.07 0.60
CA GLU A 24 -0.74 -13.89 0.06
C GLU A 24 -1.33 -15.03 -0.79
N GLN A 25 -0.57 -15.52 -1.77
CA GLN A 25 -1.09 -16.45 -2.78
C GLN A 25 -1.80 -17.70 -2.23
N PRO A 26 -1.38 -18.32 -1.10
CA PRO A 26 -2.12 -19.42 -0.49
C PRO A 26 -3.50 -19.05 0.07
N GLN A 27 -3.72 -17.77 0.37
CA GLN A 27 -4.96 -17.22 0.94
C GLN A 27 -5.83 -16.53 -0.12
N PHE A 28 -5.30 -16.35 -1.34
CA PHE A 28 -5.99 -15.66 -2.43
C PHE A 28 -6.98 -16.60 -3.14
N THR A 29 -8.14 -16.81 -2.52
CA THR A 29 -9.27 -17.58 -3.09
C THR A 29 -10.45 -16.67 -3.40
N ALA A 30 -11.35 -17.13 -4.28
CA ALA A 30 -12.55 -16.37 -4.63
C ALA A 30 -13.44 -16.11 -3.40
N GLU A 31 -13.57 -17.11 -2.54
CA GLU A 31 -14.34 -17.04 -1.29
C GLU A 31 -13.75 -15.99 -0.34
N ALA A 32 -12.44 -16.05 -0.08
CA ALA A 32 -11.77 -15.13 0.83
C ALA A 32 -11.87 -13.67 0.36
N VAL A 33 -11.70 -13.44 -0.95
CA VAL A 33 -11.85 -12.09 -1.53
C VAL A 33 -13.30 -11.63 -1.43
N ALA A 34 -14.27 -12.48 -1.77
CA ALA A 34 -15.69 -12.12 -1.70
C ALA A 34 -16.14 -11.84 -0.26
N ASP A 35 -15.68 -12.63 0.71
CA ASP A 35 -15.92 -12.38 2.13
C ASP A 35 -15.36 -11.05 2.57
N GLN A 36 -14.09 -10.74 2.23
CA GLN A 36 -13.48 -9.48 2.61
C GLN A 36 -14.23 -8.27 2.03
N LEU A 37 -14.57 -8.33 0.74
CA LEU A 37 -15.28 -7.24 0.06
C LEU A 37 -16.67 -7.00 0.67
N ARG A 38 -17.38 -8.04 1.12
CA ARG A 38 -18.68 -7.91 1.80
C ARG A 38 -18.60 -7.13 3.12
N HIS A 39 -17.46 -7.15 3.81
CA HIS A 39 -17.28 -6.48 5.10
C HIS A 39 -16.84 -5.01 4.97
N TRP A 40 -16.50 -4.54 3.77
CA TRP A 40 -16.11 -3.15 3.55
C TRP A 40 -17.33 -2.29 3.18
N ASP A 41 -17.83 -1.56 4.16
CA ASP A 41 -18.81 -0.51 3.95
C ASP A 41 -18.16 0.83 3.57
N ARG A 42 -19.00 1.83 3.26
CA ARG A 42 -18.53 3.15 2.83
C ARG A 42 -17.68 3.87 3.89
N ALA A 43 -18.02 3.72 5.18
CA ALA A 43 -17.28 4.35 6.26
C ALA A 43 -15.88 3.74 6.41
N THR A 44 -15.80 2.41 6.33
CA THR A 44 -14.54 1.67 6.34
C THR A 44 -13.67 2.06 5.15
N LEU A 45 -14.24 2.09 3.93
CA LEU A 45 -13.50 2.48 2.73
C LEU A 45 -13.03 3.94 2.77
N LEU A 46 -13.83 4.86 3.32
CA LEU A 46 -13.43 6.25 3.51
C LEU A 46 -12.23 6.34 4.46
N THR A 47 -12.29 5.62 5.58
CA THR A 47 -11.18 5.57 6.55
C THR A 47 -9.91 5.04 5.89
N MET A 48 -10.00 3.93 5.14
CA MET A 48 -8.86 3.38 4.40
C MET A 48 -8.28 4.38 3.40
N ALA A 49 -9.13 5.13 2.69
CA ALA A 49 -8.70 6.13 1.72
C ALA A 49 -7.99 7.33 2.39
N GLU A 50 -8.49 7.77 3.54
CA GLU A 50 -7.83 8.82 4.34
C GLU A 50 -6.46 8.35 4.83
N GLN A 51 -6.35 7.12 5.33
CA GLN A 51 -5.07 6.54 5.75
C GLN A 51 -4.09 6.39 4.57
N ALA A 52 -4.57 5.94 3.41
CA ALA A 52 -3.76 5.88 2.19
C ALA A 52 -3.19 7.26 1.83
N ARG A 53 -4.00 8.30 1.97
CA ARG A 53 -3.57 9.67 1.68
C ARG A 53 -2.56 10.19 2.70
N GLN A 54 -2.69 9.83 3.97
CA GLN A 54 -1.76 10.27 5.03
C GLN A 54 -0.34 9.74 4.82
N VAL A 55 -0.18 8.54 4.26
CA VAL A 55 1.15 7.94 4.02
C VAL A 55 1.73 8.25 2.64
N ALA A 56 1.02 9.04 1.82
CA ALA A 56 1.52 9.44 0.51
C ALA A 56 2.69 10.43 0.63
N ILE A 57 3.65 10.34 -0.30
CA ILE A 57 4.78 11.26 -0.41
C ILE A 57 4.59 12.07 -1.71
N PRO A 58 3.82 13.17 -1.70
CA PRO A 58 3.45 13.90 -2.92
C PRO A 58 4.63 14.69 -3.54
N ASP A 59 5.68 14.93 -2.77
CA ASP A 59 6.87 15.71 -3.16
C ASP A 59 8.09 14.82 -3.48
N ALA A 60 7.89 13.52 -3.69
CA ALA A 60 8.97 12.56 -3.91
C ALA A 60 9.92 12.97 -5.05
N THR A 61 9.37 13.47 -6.18
CA THR A 61 10.17 13.94 -7.32
C THR A 61 11.08 15.12 -6.94
N GLU A 62 10.53 16.13 -6.26
CA GLU A 62 11.26 17.31 -5.80
C GLU A 62 12.39 16.89 -4.84
N ARG A 63 12.09 16.02 -3.87
CA ARG A 63 13.07 15.51 -2.91
C ARG A 63 14.23 14.79 -3.59
N VAL A 64 13.94 13.92 -4.56
CA VAL A 64 15.00 13.23 -5.33
C VAL A 64 15.84 14.22 -6.12
N ALA A 65 15.21 15.20 -6.78
CA ALA A 65 15.93 16.22 -7.55
C ALA A 65 16.89 17.04 -6.66
N GLN A 66 16.47 17.39 -5.45
CA GLN A 66 17.31 18.10 -4.48
C GLN A 66 18.53 17.26 -4.04
N GLU A 67 18.36 15.96 -3.79
CA GLU A 67 19.48 15.08 -3.43
C GLU A 67 20.49 14.93 -4.58
N VAL A 68 20.00 14.81 -5.83
CA VAL A 68 20.88 14.78 -7.01
C VAL A 68 21.68 16.08 -7.15
N ALA A 69 21.03 17.24 -6.96
CA ALA A 69 21.69 18.53 -7.02
C ALA A 69 22.73 18.73 -5.89
N ARG A 70 22.50 18.14 -4.71
CA ARG A 70 23.46 18.15 -3.59
C ARG A 70 24.69 17.29 -3.89
N ALA A 71 24.51 16.09 -4.44
CA ALA A 71 25.61 15.18 -4.74
C ALA A 71 26.48 15.65 -5.92
N ALA A 72 25.95 16.52 -6.79
CA ALA A 72 26.66 17.10 -7.92
C ALA A 72 27.50 18.35 -7.57
N LYS A 73 27.41 18.85 -6.34
CA LYS A 73 28.24 19.94 -5.81
C LYS A 73 29.46 19.38 -5.09
#